data_AF-A0A2N6EKB7-F1
#
_entry.id   AF-A0A2N6EKB7-F1
#
_cell.length_a   1.000
_cell.length_b   1.000
_cell.length_c   1.000
_cell.angle_alpha   90.00
_cell.angle_beta   90.00
_cell.angle_gamma   90.00
#
_symmetry.space_group_name_H-M   'P 1'
#
loop_
_entity.id
_entity.type
_entity.pdbx_description
1 polymer ?
#
loop_
_entity_poly.entity_id
_entity_poly.type
_entity_poly.pdbx_seq_one_letter_code
_entity_poly.pdbx_strand_id
1 'polypeptide(L)'
;LRRAGIELAGVAVDTMVVSYLVCPEAKSHGLDALASDHLNHQMIPYSQMTGTGKKQICFSEVEVEKATIYAAEDADITLQLAEKLLPLLKERQQEALFHEVEMPLVGVLTRMEWQGVRIDADFLGQLSGELATRLKQLEEEIFALADGPFNINSPKQLGEILFEKLGLPKGKKTKTGWSTNVEVLNGLAEEHEIAKRLLDYRSVSKLKSTYTDSLPKLVNPESGRIHTSFNQAVTNTGRLSSSDPNLQNIPIRTAEGRRIREAFIPADGNLLLSADYSQVELRVMAHMADVAALKESFVAGEDIHRRTASEIFNVFPALVDDEMRRQAKTINFGVLYGMGAFSLAKDLGISRKDAQAFIDNYFERYPAVLHYLEQKKEEARQHQYVTTILGRRCAIPEINSKNGALRSYAERNAINYPIQGSAADIIKVAMVNIDRRLREEGLAAYMVLQVHDELVLEVPEAELDVVRDLVRWEMENAVPLDVPLKVDIGYGENWAVAH
;
A
#
# COMPACT_ATOMS: atom_id res chain seq x y z
N LEU A 1 -11.18 -25.07 -8.25
CA LEU A 1 -12.46 -25.67 -7.83
C LEU A 1 -13.68 -24.93 -8.41
N ARG A 2 -13.82 -23.61 -8.23
CA ARG A 2 -14.95 -22.83 -8.80
C ARG A 2 -15.18 -23.02 -10.29
N ARG A 3 -14.13 -23.03 -11.12
CA ARG A 3 -14.22 -23.33 -12.57
C ARG A 3 -14.83 -24.70 -12.89
N ALA A 4 -14.76 -25.65 -11.96
CA ALA A 4 -15.36 -26.97 -12.07
C ALA A 4 -16.75 -27.06 -11.39
N GLY A 5 -17.33 -25.92 -10.99
CA GLY A 5 -18.64 -25.87 -10.32
C GLY A 5 -18.62 -26.23 -8.83
N ILE A 6 -17.44 -26.25 -8.19
CA ILE A 6 -17.28 -26.59 -6.78
C ILE A 6 -16.89 -25.35 -5.97
N GLU A 7 -17.73 -24.99 -5.01
CA GLU A 7 -17.40 -23.99 -3.99
C GLU A 7 -16.70 -24.68 -2.81
N LEU A 8 -15.44 -24.30 -2.56
CA LEU A 8 -14.66 -24.85 -1.46
C LEU A 8 -15.13 -24.24 -0.13
N ALA A 9 -15.53 -25.08 0.82
CA ALA A 9 -15.90 -24.69 2.16
C ALA A 9 -14.96 -25.33 3.19
N GLY A 10 -14.95 -24.80 4.42
CA GLY A 10 -14.22 -25.41 5.54
C GLY A 10 -12.70 -25.30 5.45
N VAL A 11 -12.16 -24.29 4.75
CA VAL A 11 -10.72 -24.00 4.74
C VAL A 11 -10.31 -23.49 6.13
N ALA A 12 -9.82 -24.40 6.96
CA ALA A 12 -9.48 -24.09 8.35
C ALA A 12 -8.05 -23.57 8.52
N VAL A 13 -7.14 -23.96 7.62
CA VAL A 13 -5.70 -23.68 7.75
C VAL A 13 -5.08 -23.39 6.39
N ASP A 14 -4.25 -22.35 6.36
CA ASP A 14 -3.31 -22.04 5.28
C ASP A 14 -1.92 -21.84 5.91
N THR A 15 -0.94 -22.68 5.54
CA THR A 15 0.40 -22.67 6.15
C THR A 15 1.20 -21.41 5.86
N MET A 16 0.96 -20.77 4.71
CA MET A 16 1.57 -19.47 4.38
C MET A 16 1.05 -18.40 5.33
N VAL A 17 -0.26 -18.37 5.59
CA VAL A 17 -0.88 -17.44 6.54
C VAL A 17 -0.43 -17.71 7.97
N VAL A 18 -0.39 -18.97 8.40
CA VAL A 18 0.13 -19.33 9.73
C VAL A 18 1.57 -18.85 9.88
N SER A 19 2.44 -19.20 8.92
CA SER A 19 3.84 -18.79 8.91
C SER A 19 3.99 -17.27 8.97
N TYR A 20 3.18 -16.54 8.21
CA TYR A 20 3.22 -15.08 8.19
C TYR A 20 2.95 -14.43 9.55
N LEU A 21 2.04 -15.02 10.35
CA LEU A 21 1.76 -14.55 11.69
C LEU A 21 2.77 -15.01 12.73
N VAL A 22 3.18 -16.28 12.66
CA VAL A 22 4.04 -16.86 13.70
C VAL A 22 5.49 -16.54 13.44
N CYS A 23 5.96 -16.44 12.20
CA CYS A 23 7.36 -16.20 11.83
C CYS A 23 7.54 -14.90 11.01
N PRO A 24 7.20 -13.71 11.56
CA PRO A 24 7.22 -12.45 10.83
C PRO A 24 8.62 -12.02 10.34
N GLU A 25 9.68 -12.64 10.85
CA GLU A 25 11.07 -12.44 10.44
C GLU A 25 11.49 -13.28 9.22
N ALA A 26 10.66 -14.22 8.77
CA ALA A 26 10.98 -15.09 7.65
C ALA A 26 11.14 -14.28 6.36
N LYS A 27 12.10 -14.70 5.52
CA LYS A 27 12.36 -14.04 4.23
C LYS A 27 11.31 -14.37 3.17
N SER A 28 10.64 -15.50 3.33
CA SER A 28 9.62 -16.01 2.41
C SER A 28 8.67 -16.91 3.20
N HIS A 29 7.40 -16.85 2.85
CA HIS A 29 6.35 -17.73 3.38
C HIS A 29 5.88 -18.77 2.35
N GLY A 30 6.60 -18.89 1.23
CA GLY A 30 6.33 -19.91 0.21
C GLY A 30 6.71 -21.31 0.70
N LEU A 31 6.00 -22.32 0.17
CA LEU A 31 6.09 -23.70 0.65
C LEU A 31 7.52 -24.26 0.66
N ASP A 32 8.29 -24.06 -0.42
CA ASP A 32 9.70 -24.49 -0.53
C ASP A 32 10.59 -23.92 0.58
N ALA A 33 10.40 -22.63 0.89
CA ALA A 33 11.19 -21.96 1.92
C ALA A 33 10.84 -22.49 3.30
N LEU A 34 9.54 -22.69 3.56
CA LEU A 34 9.06 -23.25 4.84
C LEU A 34 9.52 -24.70 5.03
N ALA A 35 9.47 -25.52 3.99
CA ALA A 35 9.97 -26.89 4.02
C ALA A 35 11.46 -26.95 4.37
N SER A 36 12.26 -26.08 3.74
CA SER A 36 13.68 -25.95 4.04
C SER A 36 13.92 -25.48 5.48
N ASP A 37 13.30 -24.37 5.89
CA ASP A 37 13.58 -23.72 7.18
C ASP A 37 13.05 -24.51 8.38
N HIS A 38 11.90 -25.20 8.21
CA HIS A 38 11.25 -25.90 9.31
C HIS A 38 11.42 -27.41 9.27
N LEU A 39 11.56 -28.04 8.10
CA LEU A 39 11.65 -29.50 7.98
C LEU A 39 13.04 -29.98 7.52
N ASN A 40 13.96 -29.06 7.19
CA ASN A 40 15.23 -29.37 6.50
C ASN A 40 14.99 -30.21 5.23
N HIS A 41 13.87 -29.97 4.53
CA HIS A 41 13.45 -30.69 3.35
C HIS A 41 13.57 -29.80 2.11
N GLN A 42 14.25 -30.29 1.09
CA GLN A 42 14.32 -29.61 -0.20
C GLN A 42 13.22 -30.16 -1.11
N MET A 43 12.22 -29.34 -1.39
CA MET A 43 11.11 -29.70 -2.27
C MET A 43 11.56 -29.86 -3.72
N ILE A 44 10.77 -30.62 -4.49
CA ILE A 44 10.90 -30.77 -5.93
C ILE A 44 10.48 -29.45 -6.58
N PRO A 45 11.37 -28.71 -7.26
CA PRO A 45 11.01 -27.46 -7.92
C PRO A 45 10.05 -27.68 -9.09
N TYR A 46 9.05 -26.80 -9.25
CA TYR A 46 8.10 -26.83 -10.37
C TYR A 46 8.79 -26.93 -11.75
N SER A 47 9.94 -26.28 -11.91
CA SER A 47 10.74 -26.32 -13.14
C SER A 47 11.28 -27.71 -13.50
N GLN A 48 11.41 -28.64 -12.54
CA GLN A 48 11.76 -30.02 -12.84
C GLN A 48 10.60 -30.77 -13.51
N MET A 49 9.36 -30.37 -13.23
CA MET A 49 8.17 -30.94 -13.85
C MET A 49 7.91 -30.30 -15.22
N THR A 50 7.98 -28.98 -15.30
CA THR A 50 7.53 -28.25 -16.50
C THR A 50 8.65 -27.75 -17.41
N GLY A 51 9.92 -27.83 -17.00
CA GLY A 51 10.99 -27.09 -17.66
C GLY A 51 10.92 -25.58 -17.38
N THR A 52 11.64 -24.78 -18.19
CA THR A 52 11.77 -23.32 -18.00
C THR A 52 11.68 -22.54 -19.32
N GLY A 53 11.32 -21.25 -19.19
CA GLY A 53 11.32 -20.29 -20.29
C GLY A 53 10.34 -20.66 -21.41
N LYS A 54 10.71 -20.37 -22.67
CA LYS A 54 9.84 -20.64 -23.83
C LYS A 54 9.55 -22.12 -24.10
N LYS A 55 10.30 -23.03 -23.47
CA LYS A 55 10.10 -24.49 -23.59
C LYS A 55 9.33 -25.06 -22.39
N GLN A 56 8.85 -24.22 -21.49
CA GLN A 56 8.06 -24.66 -20.35
C GLN A 56 6.73 -25.22 -20.84
N ILE A 57 6.40 -26.44 -20.42
CA ILE A 57 5.14 -27.12 -20.73
C ILE A 57 4.07 -26.80 -19.69
N CYS A 58 2.79 -27.00 -20.02
CA CYS A 58 1.72 -26.91 -19.04
C CYS A 58 1.74 -28.12 -18.11
N PHE A 59 1.27 -27.97 -16.86
CA PHE A 59 1.25 -29.07 -15.91
C PHE A 59 0.37 -30.26 -16.39
N SER A 60 -0.63 -29.99 -17.23
CA SER A 60 -1.45 -31.02 -17.88
C SER A 60 -0.69 -31.92 -18.87
N GLU A 61 0.53 -31.54 -19.27
CA GLU A 61 1.40 -32.30 -20.17
C GLU A 61 2.46 -33.11 -19.41
N VAL A 62 2.55 -32.94 -18.08
CA VAL A 62 3.50 -33.67 -17.24
C VAL A 62 3.07 -35.13 -17.12
N GLU A 63 4.05 -36.04 -17.18
CA GLU A 63 3.84 -37.47 -16.95
C GLU A 63 3.17 -37.74 -15.60
N VAL A 64 2.10 -38.54 -15.60
CA VAL A 64 1.24 -38.76 -14.42
C VAL A 64 2.04 -39.21 -13.19
N GLU A 65 3.03 -40.09 -13.35
CA GLU A 65 3.87 -40.56 -12.25
C GLU A 65 4.65 -39.41 -11.59
N LYS A 66 5.25 -38.53 -12.39
CA LYS A 66 6.00 -37.36 -11.90
C LYS A 66 5.07 -36.33 -11.28
N ALA A 67 3.95 -36.05 -11.94
CA ALA A 67 2.93 -35.14 -11.43
C ALA A 67 2.37 -35.62 -10.08
N THR A 68 2.18 -36.93 -9.92
CA THR A 68 1.71 -37.54 -8.67
C THR A 68 2.71 -37.33 -7.55
N ILE A 69 4.00 -37.58 -7.78
CA ILE A 69 5.04 -37.39 -6.75
C ILE A 69 5.12 -35.93 -6.33
N TYR A 70 5.18 -35.00 -7.29
CA TYR A 70 5.25 -33.56 -7.02
C TYR A 70 4.02 -33.07 -6.23
N ALA A 71 2.81 -33.39 -6.70
CA ALA A 71 1.57 -32.94 -6.05
C ALA A 71 1.34 -33.61 -4.67
N ALA A 72 1.78 -34.86 -4.50
CA ALA A 72 1.73 -35.53 -3.21
C ALA A 72 2.72 -34.95 -2.20
N GLU A 73 3.91 -34.56 -2.65
CA GLU A 73 4.90 -33.85 -1.81
C GLU A 73 4.32 -32.52 -1.30
N ASP A 74 3.73 -31.69 -2.18
CA ASP A 74 3.10 -30.43 -1.77
C ASP A 74 2.05 -30.64 -0.68
N ALA A 75 1.20 -31.66 -0.82
CA ALA A 75 0.16 -31.99 0.16
C ALA A 75 0.72 -32.51 1.49
N ASP A 76 1.69 -33.44 1.45
CA ASP A 76 2.33 -34.02 2.64
C ASP A 76 3.11 -32.97 3.42
N ILE A 77 3.94 -32.19 2.74
CA ILE A 77 4.74 -31.12 3.36
C ILE A 77 3.84 -30.04 3.96
N THR A 78 2.74 -29.68 3.28
CA THR A 78 1.77 -28.73 3.84
C THR A 78 1.17 -29.24 5.16
N LEU A 79 0.82 -30.53 5.26
CA LEU A 79 0.32 -31.12 6.50
C LEU A 79 1.36 -31.10 7.62
N GLN A 80 2.59 -31.54 7.33
CA GLN A 80 3.69 -31.55 8.31
C GLN A 80 4.01 -30.13 8.82
N LEU A 81 3.99 -29.14 7.93
CA LEU A 81 4.16 -27.74 8.30
C LEU A 81 3.00 -27.24 9.16
N ALA A 82 1.75 -27.59 8.85
CA ALA A 82 0.60 -27.21 9.66
C ALA A 82 0.72 -27.78 11.08
N GLU A 83 1.05 -29.07 11.23
CA GLU A 83 1.27 -29.70 12.53
C GLU A 83 2.36 -29.00 13.36
N LYS A 84 3.40 -28.51 12.69
CA LYS A 84 4.52 -27.81 13.34
C LYS A 84 4.23 -26.35 13.68
N LEU A 85 3.53 -25.63 12.81
CA LEU A 85 3.33 -24.18 12.91
C LEU A 85 2.08 -23.80 13.69
N LEU A 86 0.99 -24.59 13.64
CA LEU A 86 -0.25 -24.29 14.34
C LEU A 86 -0.08 -24.12 15.86
N PRO A 87 0.68 -24.97 16.58
CA PRO A 87 0.91 -24.77 18.02
C PRO A 87 1.55 -23.41 18.35
N LEU A 88 2.31 -22.84 17.41
CA LEU A 88 2.97 -21.55 17.60
C LEU A 88 1.99 -20.37 17.57
N LEU A 89 0.81 -20.52 16.98
CA LEU A 89 -0.23 -19.48 17.03
C LEU A 89 -0.58 -19.17 18.47
N LYS A 90 -0.79 -20.19 19.29
CA LYS A 90 -1.12 -20.05 20.71
C LYS A 90 0.06 -19.51 21.51
N GLU A 91 1.25 -20.08 21.30
CA GLU A 91 2.48 -19.65 21.96
C GLU A 91 2.78 -18.16 21.70
N ARG A 92 2.51 -17.70 20.47
CA ARG A 92 2.77 -16.33 20.03
C ARG A 92 1.55 -15.41 20.13
N GLN A 93 0.44 -15.88 20.73
CA GLN A 93 -0.80 -15.12 20.91
C GLN A 93 -1.36 -14.56 19.58
N GLN A 94 -1.27 -15.33 18.51
CA GLN A 94 -1.76 -14.98 17.17
C GLN A 94 -3.05 -15.71 16.79
N GLU A 95 -3.62 -16.55 17.66
CA GLU A 95 -4.83 -17.35 17.38
C GLU A 95 -6.03 -16.49 16.98
N ALA A 96 -6.32 -15.41 17.72
CA ALA A 96 -7.45 -14.52 17.43
C ALA A 96 -7.29 -13.85 16.06
N LEU A 97 -6.13 -13.25 15.80
CA LEU A 97 -5.84 -12.61 14.51
C LEU A 97 -5.91 -13.61 13.34
N PHE A 98 -5.44 -14.84 13.55
CA PHE A 98 -5.52 -15.90 12.55
C PHE A 98 -6.97 -16.27 12.22
N HIS A 99 -7.79 -16.57 13.24
CA HIS A 99 -9.14 -17.09 13.05
C HIS A 99 -10.18 -16.03 12.72
N GLU A 100 -10.04 -14.82 13.26
CA GLU A 100 -11.03 -13.75 13.14
C GLU A 100 -10.75 -12.81 11.96
N VAL A 101 -9.49 -12.74 11.50
CA VAL A 101 -9.08 -11.80 10.45
C VAL A 101 -8.44 -12.53 9.26
N GLU A 102 -7.29 -13.15 9.45
CA GLU A 102 -6.47 -13.59 8.30
C GLU A 102 -7.10 -14.76 7.53
N MET A 103 -7.61 -15.80 8.20
CA MET A 103 -8.25 -16.92 7.51
C MET A 103 -9.57 -16.53 6.83
N PRO A 104 -10.49 -15.78 7.48
CA PRO A 104 -11.68 -15.27 6.80
C PRO A 104 -11.35 -14.41 5.58
N LEU A 105 -10.29 -13.60 5.67
CA LEU A 105 -9.84 -12.75 4.58
C LEU A 105 -9.42 -13.53 3.33
N VAL A 106 -8.87 -14.75 3.46
CA VAL A 106 -8.56 -15.62 2.30
C VAL A 106 -9.80 -15.81 1.42
N GLY A 107 -10.96 -16.05 2.04
CA GLY A 107 -12.22 -16.20 1.33
C GLY A 107 -12.67 -14.90 0.64
N VAL A 108 -12.48 -13.76 1.32
CA VAL A 108 -12.80 -12.43 0.78
C VAL A 108 -11.94 -12.13 -0.44
N LEU A 109 -10.62 -12.28 -0.33
CA LEU A 109 -9.68 -12.04 -1.43
C LEU A 109 -9.98 -12.97 -2.61
N THR A 110 -10.25 -14.25 -2.34
CA THR A 110 -10.65 -15.20 -3.41
C THR A 110 -11.91 -14.75 -4.14
N ARG A 111 -12.89 -14.13 -3.47
CA ARG A 111 -14.08 -13.56 -4.14
C ARG A 111 -13.74 -12.29 -4.91
N MET A 112 -12.97 -11.37 -4.33
CA MET A 112 -12.56 -10.13 -5.00
C MET A 112 -11.77 -10.44 -6.28
N GLU A 113 -10.77 -11.31 -6.21
CA GLU A 113 -9.97 -11.74 -7.36
C GLU A 113 -10.83 -12.47 -8.40
N TRP A 114 -11.75 -13.32 -7.97
CA TRP A 114 -12.65 -14.04 -8.87
C TRP A 114 -13.58 -13.10 -9.65
N GLN A 115 -14.12 -12.06 -9.00
CA GLN A 115 -14.97 -11.07 -9.67
C GLN A 115 -14.15 -10.16 -10.58
N GLY A 116 -12.97 -9.71 -10.12
CA GLY A 116 -12.14 -8.76 -10.84
C GLY A 116 -12.81 -7.39 -10.99
N VAL A 117 -12.14 -6.48 -11.70
CA VAL A 117 -12.59 -5.12 -11.96
C VAL A 117 -12.76 -4.88 -13.46
N ARG A 118 -13.86 -4.23 -13.87
CA ARG A 118 -14.09 -3.87 -15.27
C ARG A 118 -13.40 -2.53 -15.58
N ILE A 119 -12.90 -2.43 -16.81
CA ILE A 119 -12.34 -1.20 -17.36
C ILE A 119 -12.95 -0.85 -18.70
N ASP A 120 -12.97 0.44 -19.02
CA ASP A 120 -13.24 0.97 -20.35
C ASP A 120 -11.94 0.97 -21.18
N ALA A 121 -11.76 -0.07 -21.98
CA ALA A 121 -10.58 -0.24 -22.83
C ALA A 121 -10.51 0.79 -23.96
N ASP A 122 -11.66 1.25 -24.48
CA ASP A 122 -11.72 2.22 -25.56
C ASP A 122 -11.31 3.60 -25.06
N PHE A 123 -11.80 3.99 -23.89
CA PHE A 123 -11.37 5.21 -23.22
C PHE A 123 -9.86 5.20 -22.92
N LEU A 124 -9.32 4.09 -22.42
CA LEU A 124 -7.86 3.96 -22.23
C LEU A 124 -7.07 4.05 -23.53
N GLY A 125 -7.62 3.53 -24.64
CA GLY A 125 -7.04 3.66 -25.97
C GLY A 125 -6.96 5.13 -26.43
N GLN A 126 -8.05 5.88 -26.24
CA GLN A 126 -8.08 7.32 -26.53
C GLN A 126 -7.08 8.10 -25.67
N LEU A 127 -7.08 7.84 -24.36
CA LEU A 127 -6.16 8.46 -23.41
C LEU A 127 -4.70 8.14 -23.76
N SER A 128 -4.38 6.92 -24.19
CA SER A 128 -3.04 6.55 -24.67
C SER A 128 -2.58 7.43 -25.84
N GLY A 129 -3.47 7.73 -26.78
CA GLY A 129 -3.20 8.62 -27.92
C GLY A 129 -2.92 10.08 -27.50
N GLU A 130 -3.67 10.59 -26.52
CA GLU A 130 -3.45 11.91 -25.95
C GLU A 130 -2.11 12.00 -25.20
N LEU A 131 -1.82 11.01 -24.35
CA LEU A 131 -0.55 10.95 -23.63
C LEU A 131 0.64 10.79 -24.59
N ALA A 132 0.49 10.06 -25.69
CA ALA A 132 1.52 9.97 -26.74
C ALA A 132 1.81 11.34 -27.38
N THR A 133 0.76 12.11 -27.65
CA THR A 133 0.89 13.47 -28.17
C THR A 133 1.59 14.39 -27.18
N ARG A 134 1.21 14.32 -25.90
CA ARG A 134 1.84 15.09 -24.82
C ARG A 134 3.31 14.73 -24.62
N LEU A 135 3.66 13.45 -24.71
CA LEU A 135 5.06 13.00 -24.62
C LEU A 135 5.92 13.57 -25.74
N LYS A 136 5.42 13.62 -26.98
CA LYS A 136 6.14 14.23 -28.10
C LYS A 136 6.39 15.72 -27.87
N GLN A 137 5.38 16.45 -27.39
CA GLN A 137 5.54 17.86 -27.05
C GLN A 137 6.58 18.08 -25.96
N LEU A 138 6.52 17.31 -24.86
CA LEU A 138 7.50 17.40 -23.78
C LEU A 138 8.91 17.02 -24.25
N GLU A 139 9.03 16.04 -25.14
CA GLU A 139 10.31 15.65 -25.75
C GLU A 139 10.90 16.78 -26.59
N GLU A 140 10.10 17.45 -27.43
CA GLU A 140 10.53 18.62 -28.19
C GLU A 140 10.96 19.79 -27.29
N GLU A 141 10.18 20.07 -26.24
CA GLU A 141 10.52 21.09 -25.23
C GLU A 141 11.86 20.77 -24.53
N ILE A 142 12.07 19.50 -24.14
CA ILE A 142 13.30 19.05 -23.48
C ILE A 142 14.49 19.15 -24.44
N PHE A 143 14.34 18.76 -25.71
CA PHE A 143 15.41 18.86 -26.71
C PHE A 143 15.79 20.31 -27.02
N ALA A 144 14.81 21.22 -27.05
CA ALA A 144 15.08 22.64 -27.18
C ALA A 144 15.89 23.19 -25.99
N LEU A 145 15.55 22.77 -24.76
CA LEU A 145 16.28 23.17 -23.54
C LEU A 145 17.66 22.50 -23.40
N ALA A 146 17.88 21.37 -24.06
CA ALA A 146 19.13 20.61 -24.01
C ALA A 146 20.09 20.88 -25.18
N ASP A 147 19.76 21.82 -26.08
CA ASP A 147 20.48 22.11 -27.32
C ASP A 147 20.72 20.85 -28.18
N GLY A 148 19.68 20.04 -28.37
CA GLY A 148 19.68 18.92 -29.30
C GLY A 148 19.03 17.62 -28.78
N PRO A 149 18.81 16.65 -29.68
CA PRO A 149 18.16 15.39 -29.35
C PRO A 149 19.09 14.45 -28.58
N PHE A 150 18.52 13.69 -27.65
CA PHE A 150 19.17 12.62 -26.91
C PHE A 150 18.13 11.61 -26.40
N ASN A 151 18.55 10.47 -25.86
CA ASN A 151 17.61 9.52 -25.27
C ASN A 151 17.24 9.94 -23.84
N ILE A 152 16.06 10.56 -23.68
CA ILE A 152 15.52 11.01 -22.38
C ILE A 152 15.37 9.85 -21.38
N ASN A 153 15.09 8.63 -21.88
CA ASN A 153 14.91 7.44 -21.06
C ASN A 153 16.24 6.80 -20.63
N SER A 154 17.38 7.27 -21.13
CA SER A 154 18.71 6.80 -20.72
C SER A 154 19.24 7.66 -19.56
N PRO A 155 19.31 7.14 -18.31
CA PRO A 155 19.77 7.91 -17.16
C PRO A 155 21.19 8.44 -17.34
N LYS A 156 22.03 7.71 -18.09
CA LYS A 156 23.41 8.08 -18.41
C LYS A 156 23.46 9.31 -19.31
N GLN A 157 22.81 9.27 -20.46
CA GLN A 157 22.79 10.41 -21.39
C GLN A 157 22.11 11.63 -20.76
N LEU A 158 21.00 11.41 -20.04
CA LEU A 158 20.34 12.48 -19.31
C LEU A 158 21.27 13.12 -18.26
N GLY A 159 22.03 12.32 -17.53
CA GLY A 159 23.00 12.80 -16.56
C GLY A 159 24.12 13.64 -17.20
N GLU A 160 24.67 13.19 -18.33
CA GLU A 160 25.69 13.91 -19.11
C GLU A 160 25.13 15.27 -19.60
N ILE A 161 23.91 15.31 -20.12
CA ILE A 161 23.26 16.55 -20.56
C ILE A 161 23.06 17.52 -19.39
N LEU A 162 22.46 17.06 -18.29
CA LEU A 162 22.13 17.95 -17.17
C LEU A 162 23.38 18.48 -16.45
N PHE A 163 24.36 17.63 -16.18
CA PHE A 163 25.45 18.00 -15.27
C PHE A 163 26.77 18.34 -15.97
N GLU A 164 26.98 17.87 -17.21
CA GLU A 164 28.22 18.13 -17.94
C GLU A 164 28.00 19.18 -19.03
N LYS A 165 26.95 19.04 -19.86
CA LYS A 165 26.66 20.01 -20.93
C LYS A 165 26.03 21.30 -20.39
N LEU A 166 24.95 21.18 -19.62
CA LEU A 166 24.23 22.33 -19.04
C LEU A 166 24.84 22.83 -17.73
N GLY A 167 25.73 22.04 -17.11
CA GLY A 167 26.45 22.42 -15.90
C GLY A 167 25.56 22.67 -14.68
N LEU A 168 24.40 22.00 -14.58
CA LEU A 168 23.46 22.22 -13.48
C LEU A 168 24.08 21.82 -12.12
N PRO A 169 23.79 22.57 -11.04
CA PRO A 169 24.37 22.32 -9.72
C PRO A 169 23.81 21.03 -9.07
N LYS A 170 24.41 20.59 -7.95
CA LYS A 170 23.85 19.54 -7.05
C LYS A 170 23.68 18.12 -7.66
N GLY A 171 24.40 17.77 -8.73
CA GLY A 171 24.42 16.39 -9.25
C GLY A 171 25.02 15.40 -8.24
N LYS A 172 24.36 14.25 -8.02
CA LYS A 172 24.88 13.16 -7.17
C LYS A 172 25.46 12.05 -8.05
N LYS A 173 26.78 11.82 -8.03
CA LYS A 173 27.38 10.67 -8.71
C LYS A 173 27.14 9.37 -7.96
N THR A 174 26.79 8.33 -8.71
CA THR A 174 26.69 6.94 -8.27
C THR A 174 27.73 6.09 -8.99
N LYS A 175 27.86 4.81 -8.62
CA LYS A 175 28.79 3.87 -9.28
C LYS A 175 28.52 3.74 -10.80
N THR A 176 27.30 4.03 -11.26
CA THR A 176 26.87 3.88 -12.66
C THR A 176 26.76 5.22 -13.41
N GLY A 177 27.11 6.35 -12.80
CA GLY A 177 27.02 7.68 -13.40
C GLY A 177 26.22 8.67 -12.54
N TRP A 178 25.81 9.79 -13.12
CA TRP A 178 25.00 10.79 -12.44
C TRP A 178 23.61 10.25 -12.09
N SER A 179 23.16 10.49 -10.85
CA SER A 179 21.80 10.17 -10.44
C SER A 179 20.84 11.19 -11.05
N THR A 180 19.83 10.69 -11.73
CA THR A 180 18.71 11.48 -12.27
C THR A 180 17.41 11.03 -11.63
N ASN A 181 17.39 10.58 -10.37
CA ASN A 181 16.15 10.13 -9.72
C ASN A 181 15.17 11.31 -9.49
N VAL A 182 13.92 11.01 -9.12
CA VAL A 182 12.88 12.02 -8.88
C VAL A 182 13.32 13.04 -7.83
N GLU A 183 14.02 12.61 -6.78
CA GLU A 183 14.51 13.49 -5.71
C GLU A 183 15.53 14.54 -6.21
N VAL A 184 16.50 14.13 -7.04
CA VAL A 184 17.47 15.04 -7.64
C VAL A 184 16.77 15.99 -8.62
N LEU A 185 15.87 15.47 -9.45
CA LEU A 185 15.12 16.31 -10.41
C LEU A 185 14.20 17.31 -9.72
N ASN A 186 13.52 16.93 -8.63
CA ASN A 186 12.70 17.86 -7.84
C ASN A 186 13.53 19.01 -7.28
N GLY A 187 14.72 18.72 -6.74
CA GLY A 187 15.62 19.76 -6.24
C GLY A 187 16.17 20.69 -7.33
N LEU A 188 16.22 20.24 -8.59
CA LEU A 188 16.59 21.06 -9.74
C LEU A 188 15.39 21.83 -10.32
N ALA A 189 14.19 21.27 -10.21
CA ALA A 189 12.97 21.81 -10.80
C ALA A 189 12.62 23.20 -10.27
N GLU A 190 13.03 23.54 -9.04
CA GLU A 190 12.82 24.88 -8.46
C GLU A 190 13.47 25.99 -9.31
N GLU A 191 14.66 25.73 -9.85
CA GLU A 191 15.48 26.73 -10.56
C GLU A 191 15.60 26.45 -12.07
N HIS A 192 15.30 25.22 -12.52
CA HIS A 192 15.59 24.77 -13.88
C HIS A 192 14.37 24.15 -14.57
N GLU A 193 13.91 24.80 -15.63
CA GLU A 193 12.73 24.38 -16.41
C GLU A 193 12.90 22.99 -17.02
N ILE A 194 14.11 22.64 -17.49
CA ILE A 194 14.37 21.30 -18.06
C ILE A 194 14.07 20.19 -17.04
N ALA A 195 14.34 20.41 -15.76
CA ALA A 195 14.07 19.43 -14.71
C ALA A 195 12.55 19.28 -14.45
N LYS A 196 11.78 20.37 -14.49
CA LYS A 196 10.30 20.32 -14.45
C LYS A 196 9.75 19.49 -15.60
N ARG A 197 10.16 19.78 -16.84
CA ARG A 197 9.69 19.05 -18.03
C ARG A 197 10.08 17.57 -18.01
N LEU A 198 11.25 17.23 -17.47
CA LEU A 198 11.66 15.84 -17.29
C LEU A 198 10.81 15.08 -16.26
N LEU A 199 10.41 15.74 -15.17
CA LEU A 199 9.49 15.17 -14.19
C LEU A 199 8.13 14.90 -14.83
N ASP A 200 7.60 15.88 -15.57
CA ASP A 200 6.34 15.72 -16.31
C ASP A 200 6.44 14.58 -17.33
N TYR A 201 7.50 14.54 -18.14
CA TYR A 201 7.73 13.49 -19.12
C TYR A 201 7.74 12.11 -18.48
N ARG A 202 8.44 11.93 -17.36
CA ARG A 202 8.48 10.64 -16.65
C ARG A 202 7.14 10.26 -16.04
N SER A 203 6.40 11.24 -15.51
CA SER A 203 5.06 11.02 -14.98
C SER A 203 4.13 10.51 -16.08
N VAL A 204 4.04 11.25 -17.20
CA VAL A 204 3.21 10.90 -18.36
C VAL A 204 3.64 9.57 -18.99
N SER A 205 4.95 9.35 -19.13
CA SER A 205 5.51 8.12 -19.72
C SER A 205 5.19 6.90 -18.86
N LYS A 206 5.30 7.02 -17.53
CA LYS A 206 4.89 5.96 -16.60
C LYS A 206 3.38 5.71 -16.69
N LEU A 207 2.56 6.75 -16.70
CA LEU A 207 1.10 6.61 -16.80
C LEU A 207 0.69 5.87 -18.08
N LYS A 208 1.30 6.25 -19.21
CA LYS A 208 1.03 5.62 -20.50
C LYS A 208 1.44 4.15 -20.53
N SER A 209 2.71 3.87 -20.21
CA SER A 209 3.28 2.52 -20.29
C SER A 209 2.67 1.56 -19.26
N THR A 210 2.48 2.01 -18.02
CA THR A 210 2.05 1.16 -16.91
C THR A 210 0.55 0.94 -16.91
N TYR A 211 -0.24 1.95 -17.30
CA TYR A 211 -1.70 1.87 -17.19
C TYR A 211 -2.38 1.82 -18.56
N THR A 212 -2.32 2.89 -19.36
CA THR A 212 -3.14 2.98 -20.59
C THR A 212 -2.78 1.92 -21.64
N ASP A 213 -1.50 1.57 -21.78
CA ASP A 213 -1.04 0.60 -22.78
C ASP A 213 -1.09 -0.85 -22.28
N SER A 214 -1.10 -1.04 -20.97
CA SER A 214 -0.92 -2.36 -20.34
C SER A 214 -2.24 -2.92 -19.81
N LEU A 215 -3.07 -2.12 -19.13
CA LEU A 215 -4.33 -2.60 -18.54
C LEU A 215 -5.29 -3.22 -19.59
N PRO A 216 -5.50 -2.63 -20.79
CA PRO A 216 -6.39 -3.26 -21.78
C PRO A 216 -5.94 -4.65 -22.21
N LYS A 217 -4.63 -4.95 -22.17
CA LYS A 217 -4.07 -6.25 -22.53
C LYS A 217 -4.23 -7.32 -21.43
N LEU A 218 -4.56 -6.88 -20.22
CA LEU A 218 -4.75 -7.74 -19.05
C LEU A 218 -6.24 -8.09 -18.82
N VAL A 219 -7.14 -7.57 -19.65
CA VAL A 219 -8.55 -7.94 -19.63
C VAL A 219 -8.67 -9.41 -19.98
N ASN A 220 -9.22 -10.20 -19.06
CA ASN A 220 -9.49 -11.59 -19.30
C ASN A 220 -10.64 -11.71 -20.34
N PRO A 221 -10.47 -12.48 -21.43
CA PRO A 221 -11.44 -12.55 -22.51
C PRO A 221 -12.73 -13.29 -22.14
N GLU A 222 -12.71 -14.14 -21.11
CA GLU A 222 -13.89 -14.89 -20.65
C GLU A 222 -14.79 -14.02 -19.75
N SER A 223 -14.18 -13.24 -18.84
CA SER A 223 -14.93 -12.40 -17.89
C SER A 223 -15.14 -10.96 -18.39
N GLY A 224 -14.31 -10.48 -19.32
CA GLY A 224 -14.26 -9.08 -19.70
C GLY A 224 -13.68 -8.16 -18.62
N ARG A 225 -12.97 -8.70 -17.62
CA ARG A 225 -12.49 -7.98 -16.44
C ARG A 225 -11.00 -8.23 -16.19
N ILE A 226 -10.37 -7.33 -15.44
CA ILE A 226 -9.00 -7.48 -14.94
C ILE A 226 -9.05 -8.16 -13.58
N HIS A 227 -8.26 -9.21 -13.40
CA HIS A 227 -8.16 -9.97 -12.16
C HIS A 227 -6.76 -9.76 -11.57
N THR A 228 -6.64 -8.80 -10.65
CA THR A 228 -5.39 -8.58 -9.90
C THR A 228 -5.21 -9.65 -8.84
N SER A 229 -3.96 -9.93 -8.46
CA SER A 229 -3.64 -10.79 -7.31
C SER A 229 -3.37 -9.95 -6.08
N PHE A 230 -4.10 -10.19 -4.99
CA PHE A 230 -3.88 -9.60 -3.68
C PHE A 230 -3.00 -10.50 -2.82
N ASN A 231 -1.82 -10.00 -2.45
CA ASN A 231 -0.86 -10.75 -1.65
C ASN A 231 -1.01 -10.40 -0.17
N GLN A 232 -1.47 -11.37 0.61
CA GLN A 232 -1.77 -11.22 2.04
C GLN A 232 -0.53 -11.35 2.94
N ALA A 233 0.46 -12.15 2.53
CA ALA A 233 1.62 -12.56 3.34
C ALA A 233 2.97 -12.03 2.79
N VAL A 234 3.02 -10.74 2.39
CA VAL A 234 4.23 -10.14 1.77
C VAL A 234 4.80 -8.96 2.56
N THR A 235 3.96 -8.04 3.02
CA THR A 235 4.46 -6.82 3.68
C THR A 235 4.77 -7.09 5.15
N ASN A 236 5.71 -6.40 5.79
CA ASN A 236 5.94 -6.59 7.24
C ASN A 236 4.83 -5.98 8.11
N THR A 237 4.05 -5.05 7.55
CA THR A 237 3.02 -4.31 8.29
C THR A 237 1.67 -5.01 8.29
N GLY A 238 1.44 -6.05 7.49
CA GLY A 238 0.11 -6.64 7.35
C GLY A 238 -0.73 -6.00 6.25
N ARG A 239 -0.26 -4.93 5.59
CA ARG A 239 -0.95 -4.35 4.43
C ARG A 239 -0.99 -5.36 3.29
N LEU A 240 -2.13 -5.44 2.60
CA LEU A 240 -2.20 -6.16 1.32
C LEU A 240 -1.27 -5.48 0.32
N SER A 241 -0.69 -6.27 -0.58
CA SER A 241 -0.09 -5.74 -1.81
C SER A 241 -0.81 -6.31 -3.02
N SER A 242 -0.63 -5.70 -4.20
CA SER A 242 -1.28 -6.13 -5.43
C SER A 242 -0.26 -6.35 -6.55
N SER A 243 -0.46 -7.39 -7.35
CA SER A 243 0.36 -7.73 -8.52
C SER A 243 -0.50 -8.17 -9.71
N ASP A 244 0.08 -8.12 -10.90
CA ASP A 244 -0.48 -8.64 -12.15
C ASP A 244 -1.93 -8.20 -12.49
N PRO A 245 -2.25 -6.88 -12.52
CA PRO A 245 -1.36 -5.73 -12.32
C PRO A 245 -1.41 -5.18 -10.88
N ASN A 246 -0.44 -4.34 -10.51
CA ASN A 246 -0.47 -3.62 -9.23
C ASN A 246 -1.46 -2.44 -9.28
N LEU A 247 -2.69 -2.69 -8.84
CA LEU A 247 -3.78 -1.70 -8.81
C LEU A 247 -3.70 -0.75 -7.60
N GLN A 248 -2.91 -1.10 -6.57
CA GLN A 248 -2.69 -0.21 -5.43
C GLN A 248 -1.87 1.04 -5.77
N ASN A 249 -1.07 1.00 -6.84
CA ASN A 249 -0.20 2.10 -7.21
C ASN A 249 -0.85 3.14 -8.15
N ILE A 250 -2.15 3.02 -8.45
CA ILE A 250 -2.83 3.94 -9.37
C ILE A 250 -2.85 5.36 -8.76
N PRO A 251 -2.26 6.37 -9.43
CA PRO A 251 -2.12 7.70 -8.85
C PRO A 251 -3.46 8.39 -8.57
N ILE A 252 -3.55 9.06 -7.42
CA ILE A 252 -4.78 9.69 -6.91
C ILE A 252 -4.79 11.21 -7.08
N ARG A 253 -3.61 11.82 -6.89
CA ARG A 253 -3.48 13.28 -6.68
C ARG A 253 -3.26 14.08 -7.96
N THR A 254 -2.89 13.44 -9.06
CA THR A 254 -2.64 14.13 -10.34
C THR A 254 -3.88 14.09 -11.21
N ALA A 255 -4.06 15.11 -12.07
CA ALA A 255 -5.19 15.16 -12.99
C ALA A 255 -5.19 13.95 -13.92
N GLU A 256 -4.02 13.56 -14.44
CA GLU A 256 -3.87 12.39 -15.30
C GLU A 256 -4.11 11.07 -14.53
N GLY A 257 -3.77 11.02 -13.24
CA GLY A 257 -4.06 9.87 -12.37
C GLY A 257 -5.57 9.68 -12.18
N ARG A 258 -6.30 10.78 -11.97
CA ARG A 258 -7.77 10.77 -11.93
C ARG A 258 -8.36 10.26 -13.24
N ARG A 259 -7.81 10.67 -14.39
CA ARG A 259 -8.24 10.16 -15.69
C ARG A 259 -8.01 8.65 -15.84
N ILE A 260 -6.94 8.09 -15.26
CA ILE A 260 -6.79 6.62 -15.23
C ILE A 260 -7.92 5.96 -14.43
N ARG A 261 -8.35 6.58 -13.32
CA ARG A 261 -9.46 6.07 -12.50
C ARG A 261 -10.82 6.17 -13.21
N GLU A 262 -11.02 7.13 -14.12
CA GLU A 262 -12.24 7.23 -14.95
C GLU A 262 -12.44 5.98 -15.82
N ALA A 263 -11.36 5.27 -16.17
CA ALA A 263 -11.44 4.04 -16.92
C ALA A 263 -11.99 2.86 -16.12
N PHE A 264 -12.01 2.91 -14.79
CA PHE A 264 -12.53 1.83 -13.96
C PHE A 264 -14.04 2.04 -13.78
N ILE A 265 -14.82 1.17 -14.38
CA ILE A 265 -16.27 1.30 -14.50
C ILE A 265 -16.98 0.06 -13.93
N PRO A 266 -18.22 0.18 -13.43
CA PRO A 266 -19.00 -0.96 -12.98
C PRO A 266 -19.60 -1.75 -14.15
N ALA A 267 -20.19 -2.92 -13.86
CA ALA A 267 -21.09 -3.58 -14.80
C ALA A 267 -22.37 -2.75 -15.00
N ASP A 268 -23.09 -3.03 -16.09
CA ASP A 268 -24.29 -2.28 -16.43
C ASP A 268 -25.37 -2.47 -15.34
N GLY A 269 -26.00 -1.38 -14.89
CA GLY A 269 -26.97 -1.39 -13.78
C GLY A 269 -26.35 -1.34 -12.38
N ASN A 270 -25.02 -1.29 -12.30
CA ASN A 270 -24.27 -1.11 -11.05
C ASN A 270 -23.59 0.26 -11.01
N LEU A 271 -23.23 0.68 -9.81
CA LEU A 271 -22.38 1.83 -9.50
C LEU A 271 -21.11 1.35 -8.80
N LEU A 272 -20.04 2.14 -8.88
CA LEU A 272 -18.91 1.99 -7.97
C LEU A 272 -19.17 2.80 -6.70
N LEU A 273 -18.98 2.18 -5.55
CA LEU A 273 -18.97 2.82 -4.24
C LEU A 273 -17.53 2.81 -3.72
N SER A 274 -17.02 3.97 -3.36
CA SER A 274 -15.69 4.14 -2.76
C SER A 274 -15.85 4.55 -1.30
N ALA A 275 -15.18 3.85 -0.40
CA ALA A 275 -15.20 4.13 1.03
C ALA A 275 -13.77 4.23 1.55
N ASP A 276 -13.34 5.42 1.95
CA ASP A 276 -11.97 5.72 2.40
C ASP A 276 -11.94 6.11 3.87
N TYR A 277 -11.00 5.54 4.64
CA TYR A 277 -10.83 5.95 6.02
C TYR A 277 -10.15 7.31 6.14
N SER A 278 -10.87 8.28 6.69
CA SER A 278 -10.34 9.63 6.91
C SER A 278 -9.26 9.63 8.00
N GLN A 279 -7.99 9.69 7.59
CA GLN A 279 -6.83 9.85 8.48
C GLN A 279 -6.68 8.73 9.52
N VAL A 280 -6.93 7.47 9.14
CA VAL A 280 -6.88 6.32 10.06
C VAL A 280 -5.59 6.23 10.86
N GLU A 281 -4.43 6.46 10.24
CA GLU A 281 -3.14 6.37 10.94
C GLU A 281 -2.99 7.40 12.06
N LEU A 282 -3.53 8.61 11.89
CA LEU A 282 -3.52 9.63 12.94
C LEU A 282 -4.46 9.27 14.10
N ARG A 283 -5.62 8.68 13.79
CA ARG A 283 -6.59 8.21 14.80
C ARG A 283 -6.03 7.04 15.60
N VAL A 284 -5.42 6.08 14.91
CA VAL A 284 -4.68 4.95 15.50
C VAL A 284 -3.59 5.46 16.43
N MET A 285 -2.75 6.41 15.99
CA MET A 285 -1.72 6.96 16.87
C MET A 285 -2.32 7.65 18.09
N ALA A 286 -3.34 8.49 17.92
CA ALA A 286 -3.97 9.19 19.03
C ALA A 286 -4.55 8.22 20.08
N HIS A 287 -5.05 7.06 19.64
CA HIS A 287 -5.47 5.98 20.53
C HIS A 287 -4.28 5.28 21.20
N MET A 288 -3.31 4.79 20.42
CA MET A 288 -2.17 4.00 20.93
C MET A 288 -1.24 4.79 21.86
N ALA A 289 -1.05 6.07 21.59
CA ALA A 289 -0.24 6.98 22.41
C ALA A 289 -1.07 7.66 23.51
N ASP A 290 -2.35 7.32 23.67
CA ASP A 290 -3.27 7.88 24.67
C ASP A 290 -3.25 9.43 24.75
N VAL A 291 -3.38 10.08 23.60
CA VAL A 291 -3.22 11.54 23.50
C VAL A 291 -4.56 12.26 23.65
N ALA A 292 -4.95 12.59 24.89
CA ALA A 292 -6.24 13.22 25.21
C ALA A 292 -6.63 14.39 24.29
N ALA A 293 -5.71 15.33 24.05
CA ALA A 293 -5.98 16.50 23.19
C ALA A 293 -6.33 16.13 21.74
N LEU A 294 -5.68 15.09 21.19
CA LEU A 294 -5.99 14.61 19.83
C LEU A 294 -7.31 13.83 19.82
N LYS A 295 -7.56 13.01 20.85
CA LYS A 295 -8.84 12.30 21.02
C LYS A 295 -10.02 13.28 21.05
N GLU A 296 -9.93 14.34 21.86
CA GLU A 296 -10.92 15.40 21.93
C GLU A 296 -11.12 16.10 20.57
N SER A 297 -10.04 16.43 19.87
CA SER A 297 -10.09 17.06 18.54
C SER A 297 -10.85 16.20 17.54
N PHE A 298 -10.58 14.90 17.52
CA PHE A 298 -11.25 13.96 16.61
C PHE A 298 -12.73 13.77 16.95
N VAL A 299 -13.09 13.74 18.24
CA VAL A 299 -14.50 13.67 18.69
C VAL A 299 -15.25 14.95 18.32
N ALA A 300 -14.61 16.11 18.44
CA ALA A 300 -15.18 17.41 18.07
C ALA A 300 -15.25 17.63 16.54
N GLY A 301 -14.68 16.74 15.73
CA GLY A 301 -14.65 16.86 14.27
C GLY A 301 -13.74 17.98 13.77
N GLU A 302 -12.76 18.40 14.57
CA GLU A 302 -11.82 19.46 14.22
C GLU A 302 -10.82 19.01 13.14
N ASP A 303 -10.38 19.94 12.29
CA ASP A 303 -9.27 19.70 11.38
C ASP A 303 -7.96 19.72 12.18
N ILE A 304 -7.43 18.53 12.45
CA ILE A 304 -6.22 18.37 13.26
C ILE A 304 -5.01 19.09 12.68
N HIS A 305 -4.90 19.20 11.36
CA HIS A 305 -3.79 19.91 10.74
C HIS A 305 -3.92 21.42 10.95
N ARG A 306 -5.14 21.97 10.85
CA ARG A 306 -5.38 23.38 11.16
C ARG A 306 -5.17 23.68 12.65
N ARG A 307 -5.60 22.78 13.54
CA ARG A 307 -5.34 22.90 14.97
C ARG A 307 -3.85 22.90 15.28
N THR A 308 -3.12 21.90 14.77
CA THR A 308 -1.66 21.83 14.91
C THR A 308 -1.00 23.08 14.33
N ALA A 309 -1.46 23.58 13.18
CA ALA A 309 -0.92 24.81 12.59
C ALA A 309 -1.13 26.03 13.50
N SER A 310 -2.35 26.22 14.02
CA SER A 310 -2.67 27.30 14.96
C SER A 310 -1.75 27.27 16.18
N GLU A 311 -1.51 26.08 16.72
CA GLU A 311 -0.66 25.87 17.90
C GLU A 311 0.83 26.08 17.60
N ILE A 312 1.35 25.53 16.49
CA ILE A 312 2.78 25.61 16.12
C ILE A 312 3.16 27.03 15.69
N PHE A 313 2.33 27.67 14.86
CA PHE A 313 2.58 29.03 14.37
C PHE A 313 2.12 30.11 15.36
N ASN A 314 1.49 29.70 16.47
CA ASN A 314 0.96 30.58 17.50
C ASN A 314 0.02 31.67 16.92
N VAL A 315 -0.91 31.24 16.05
CA VAL A 315 -1.91 32.08 15.40
C VAL A 315 -3.31 31.59 15.75
N PHE A 316 -4.31 32.48 15.75
CA PHE A 316 -5.70 32.05 15.96
C PHE A 316 -6.14 31.06 14.87
N PRO A 317 -6.99 30.06 15.17
CA PRO A 317 -7.45 29.08 14.18
C PRO A 317 -8.05 29.68 12.91
N ALA A 318 -8.72 30.83 13.03
CA ALA A 318 -9.31 31.56 11.91
C ALA A 318 -8.27 32.22 10.97
N LEU A 319 -7.02 32.36 11.41
CA LEU A 319 -5.91 32.94 10.66
C LEU A 319 -5.00 31.89 10.03
N VAL A 320 -5.29 30.60 10.24
CA VAL A 320 -4.54 29.51 9.61
C VAL A 320 -4.86 29.50 8.12
N ASP A 321 -3.88 29.79 7.28
CA ASP A 321 -4.00 29.64 5.84
C ASP A 321 -3.71 28.19 5.39
N ASP A 322 -3.90 27.93 4.10
CA ASP A 322 -3.71 26.59 3.54
C ASP A 322 -2.23 26.14 3.53
N GLU A 323 -1.30 27.09 3.49
CA GLU A 323 0.13 26.80 3.52
C GLU A 323 0.57 26.37 4.93
N MET A 324 0.13 27.10 5.97
CA MET A 324 0.32 26.71 7.37
C MET A 324 -0.29 25.34 7.65
N ARG A 325 -1.50 25.08 7.14
CA ARG A 325 -2.14 23.76 7.25
C ARG A 325 -1.32 22.68 6.55
N ARG A 326 -0.80 22.95 5.35
CA ARG A 326 0.06 22.00 4.60
C ARG A 326 1.34 21.69 5.36
N GLN A 327 1.99 22.70 5.92
CA GLN A 327 3.20 22.54 6.73
C GLN A 327 2.91 21.74 8.00
N ALA A 328 1.84 22.05 8.73
CA ALA A 328 1.42 21.29 9.91
C ALA A 328 1.05 19.84 9.58
N LYS A 329 0.47 19.58 8.41
CA LYS A 329 0.26 18.21 7.91
C LYS A 329 1.59 17.48 7.72
N THR A 330 2.57 18.10 7.06
CA THR A 330 3.92 17.53 6.91
C THR A 330 4.59 17.30 8.27
N ILE A 331 4.41 18.20 9.24
CA ILE A 331 4.93 18.04 10.61
C ILE A 331 4.24 16.86 11.30
N ASN A 332 2.90 16.79 11.29
CA ASN A 332 2.15 15.69 11.93
C ASN A 332 2.62 14.35 11.40
N PHE A 333 2.63 14.15 10.08
CA PHE A 333 3.08 12.89 9.49
C PHE A 333 4.59 12.68 9.69
N GLY A 334 5.42 13.71 9.56
CA GLY A 334 6.86 13.60 9.77
C GLY A 334 7.19 13.14 11.20
N VAL A 335 6.66 13.84 12.20
CA VAL A 335 6.90 13.51 13.62
C VAL A 335 6.31 12.15 13.97
N LEU A 336 5.10 11.85 13.50
CA LEU A 336 4.48 10.53 13.62
C LEU A 336 5.40 9.41 13.15
N TYR A 337 6.09 9.62 12.03
CA TYR A 337 6.95 8.61 11.43
C TYR A 337 8.41 8.63 11.93
N GLY A 338 8.68 9.33 13.04
CA GLY A 338 10.02 9.46 13.61
C GLY A 338 10.99 10.20 12.69
N MET A 339 10.49 11.12 11.86
CA MET A 339 11.31 11.95 10.99
C MET A 339 12.18 12.91 11.82
N GLY A 340 13.49 12.88 11.61
CA GLY A 340 14.41 13.82 12.26
C GLY A 340 14.36 15.22 11.63
N ALA A 341 14.84 16.23 12.37
CA ALA A 341 14.84 17.64 11.95
C ALA A 341 15.49 17.90 10.58
N PHE A 342 16.48 17.11 10.17
CA PHE A 342 17.10 17.25 8.85
C PHE A 342 16.13 16.94 7.71
N SER A 343 15.39 15.84 7.81
CA SER A 343 14.41 15.44 6.79
C SER A 343 13.20 16.39 6.81
N LEU A 344 12.74 16.77 8.01
CA LEU A 344 11.64 17.72 8.15
C LEU A 344 11.98 19.09 7.55
N ALA A 345 13.19 19.59 7.80
CA ALA A 345 13.68 20.83 7.21
C ALA A 345 13.67 20.80 5.68
N LYS A 346 14.06 19.66 5.09
CA LYS A 346 14.04 19.47 3.64
C LYS A 346 12.61 19.47 3.09
N ASP A 347 11.70 18.75 3.71
CA ASP A 347 10.31 18.63 3.23
C ASP A 347 9.51 19.94 3.39
N LEU A 348 9.87 20.76 4.39
CA LEU A 348 9.27 22.07 4.64
C LEU A 348 9.98 23.23 3.94
N GLY A 349 11.21 23.03 3.43
CA GLY A 349 12.02 24.09 2.84
C GLY A 349 12.50 25.14 3.87
N ILE A 350 12.71 24.75 5.13
CA ILE A 350 13.11 25.64 6.23
C ILE A 350 14.51 25.31 6.77
N SER A 351 15.03 26.12 7.70
CA SER A 351 16.31 25.82 8.33
C SER A 351 16.20 24.60 9.26
N ARG A 352 17.29 23.84 9.42
CA ARG A 352 17.35 22.72 10.38
C ARG A 352 17.01 23.16 11.81
N LYS A 353 17.37 24.40 12.17
CA LYS A 353 17.08 24.95 13.49
C LYS A 353 15.58 25.15 13.70
N ASP A 354 14.89 25.68 12.70
CA ASP A 354 13.44 25.91 12.77
C ASP A 354 12.68 24.58 12.77
N ALA A 355 13.12 23.61 11.96
CA ALA A 355 12.56 22.26 11.97
C ALA A 355 12.73 21.56 13.33
N GLN A 356 13.88 21.73 13.99
CA GLN A 356 14.08 21.20 15.33
C GLN A 356 13.16 21.88 16.33
N ALA A 357 13.02 23.21 16.27
CA ALA A 357 12.11 23.95 17.15
C ALA A 357 10.65 23.51 16.97
N PHE A 358 10.22 23.20 15.74
CA PHE A 358 8.89 22.63 15.50
C PHE A 358 8.69 21.25 16.13
N ILE A 359 9.70 20.38 16.03
CA ILE A 359 9.67 19.06 16.67
C ILE A 359 9.61 19.19 18.20
N ASP A 360 10.45 20.06 18.77
CA ASP A 360 10.52 20.28 20.21
C ASP A 360 9.19 20.83 20.75
N ASN A 361 8.63 21.86 20.11
CA ASN A 361 7.33 22.44 20.47
C ASN A 361 6.20 21.39 20.33
N TYR A 362 6.27 20.53 19.32
CA TYR A 362 5.29 19.47 19.13
C TYR A 362 5.32 18.47 20.29
N PHE A 363 6.49 18.01 20.71
CA PHE A 363 6.62 17.07 21.84
C PHE A 363 6.36 17.71 23.20
N GLU A 364 6.63 19.00 23.36
CA GLU A 364 6.23 19.74 24.56
C GLU A 364 4.70 19.80 24.69
N ARG A 365 3.99 19.97 23.57
CA ARG A 365 2.52 19.95 23.54
C ARG A 365 1.94 18.54 23.67
N TYR A 366 2.56 17.56 23.03
CA TYR A 366 2.10 16.17 22.96
C TYR A 366 3.12 15.20 23.57
N PRO A 367 3.41 15.30 24.89
CA PRO A 367 4.45 14.50 25.53
C PRO A 367 4.16 13.00 25.50
N ALA A 368 2.88 12.62 25.49
CA ALA A 368 2.45 11.23 25.38
C ALA A 368 2.88 10.59 24.04
N VAL A 369 2.96 11.37 22.96
CA VAL A 369 3.49 10.90 21.67
C VAL A 369 4.96 10.53 21.83
N LEU A 370 5.79 11.42 22.38
CA LEU A 370 7.22 11.13 22.58
C LEU A 370 7.43 9.87 23.44
N HIS A 371 6.66 9.74 24.53
CA HIS A 371 6.69 8.56 25.38
C HIS A 371 6.39 7.28 24.61
N TYR A 372 5.32 7.29 23.80
CA TYR A 372 4.94 6.17 22.95
C TYR A 372 6.05 5.80 21.95
N LEU A 373 6.66 6.79 21.26
CA LEU A 373 7.73 6.52 20.29
C LEU A 373 8.94 5.85 20.94
N GLU A 374 9.35 6.31 22.13
CA GLU A 374 10.47 5.71 22.86
C GLU A 374 10.11 4.32 23.40
N GLN A 375 8.89 4.13 23.90
CA GLN A 375 8.40 2.82 24.32
C GLN A 375 8.44 1.80 23.17
N LYS A 376 8.02 2.18 21.96
CA LYS A 376 8.05 1.29 20.79
C LYS A 376 9.46 0.95 20.33
N LYS A 377 10.41 1.88 20.42
CA LYS A 377 11.83 1.57 20.19
C LYS A 377 12.36 0.55 21.21
N GLU A 378 11.97 0.69 22.47
CA GLU A 378 12.40 -0.22 23.53
C GLU A 378 11.76 -1.62 23.39
N GLU A 379 10.45 -1.69 23.08
CA GLU A 379 9.77 -2.95 22.72
C GLU A 379 10.52 -3.65 21.58
N ALA A 380 10.86 -2.91 20.52
CA ALA A 380 11.63 -3.44 19.41
C ALA A 380 13.01 -3.95 19.84
N ARG A 381 13.76 -3.23 20.68
CA ARG A 381 15.09 -3.66 21.14
C ARG A 381 15.03 -4.95 21.96
N GLN A 382 14.00 -5.11 22.78
CA GLN A 382 13.80 -6.25 23.66
C GLN A 382 13.33 -7.49 22.90
N HIS A 383 12.40 -7.32 21.96
CA HIS A 383 11.72 -8.44 21.32
C HIS A 383 12.10 -8.66 19.85
N GLN A 384 12.79 -7.69 19.23
CA GLN A 384 13.07 -7.62 17.79
C GLN A 384 11.81 -7.59 16.90
N TYR A 385 10.66 -7.26 17.49
CA TYR A 385 9.42 -6.95 16.79
C TYR A 385 8.64 -5.92 17.60
N VAL A 386 7.63 -5.33 16.96
CA VAL A 386 6.63 -4.47 17.60
C VAL A 386 5.23 -4.95 17.27
N THR A 387 4.26 -4.59 18.08
CA THR A 387 2.88 -5.08 17.95
C THR A 387 1.86 -4.00 17.53
N THR A 388 0.88 -4.41 16.71
CA THR A 388 -0.30 -3.62 16.35
C THR A 388 -1.38 -3.69 17.43
N ILE A 389 -2.47 -2.92 17.26
CA ILE A 389 -3.64 -2.94 18.17
C ILE A 389 -4.26 -4.35 18.29
N LEU A 390 -4.26 -5.14 17.20
CA LEU A 390 -4.76 -6.53 17.21
C LEU A 390 -3.67 -7.57 17.52
N GLY A 391 -2.49 -7.12 17.97
CA GLY A 391 -1.42 -8.01 18.41
C GLY A 391 -0.58 -8.62 17.30
N ARG A 392 -0.73 -8.19 16.03
CA ARG A 392 0.16 -8.62 14.94
C ARG A 392 1.59 -8.23 15.28
N ARG A 393 2.53 -9.18 15.13
CA ARG A 393 3.96 -8.93 15.31
C ARG A 393 4.59 -8.45 13.99
N CYS A 394 5.18 -7.27 14.00
CA CYS A 394 5.93 -6.71 12.88
C CYS A 394 7.44 -6.80 13.18
N ALA A 395 8.17 -7.66 12.46
CA ALA A 395 9.58 -7.91 12.73
C ALA A 395 10.49 -6.71 12.43
N ILE A 396 11.43 -6.44 13.34
CA ILE A 396 12.47 -5.40 13.29
C ILE A 396 13.84 -6.02 13.61
N PRO A 397 14.38 -6.93 12.77
CA PRO A 397 15.59 -7.69 13.10
C PRO A 397 16.83 -6.81 13.32
N GLU A 398 16.92 -5.70 12.58
CA GLU A 398 18.09 -4.80 12.57
C GLU A 398 18.10 -3.74 13.70
N ILE A 399 17.16 -3.79 14.64
CA ILE A 399 17.04 -2.79 15.72
C ILE A 399 18.28 -2.71 16.62
N ASN A 400 19.02 -3.82 16.76
CA ASN A 400 20.24 -3.91 17.56
C ASN A 400 21.51 -3.86 16.70
N SER A 401 21.40 -3.46 15.42
CA SER A 401 22.53 -3.42 14.50
C SER A 401 23.62 -2.45 14.98
N LYS A 402 24.88 -2.88 14.87
CA LYS A 402 26.05 -2.01 15.14
C LYS A 402 26.18 -0.91 14.09
N ASN A 403 25.63 -1.12 12.89
CA ASN A 403 25.58 -0.11 11.84
C ASN A 403 24.51 0.93 12.18
N GLY A 404 24.96 2.16 12.47
CA GLY A 404 24.07 3.26 12.86
C GLY A 404 22.99 3.59 11.82
N ALA A 405 23.27 3.43 10.52
CA ALA A 405 22.27 3.69 9.47
C ALA A 405 21.17 2.62 9.44
N LEU A 406 21.55 1.33 9.55
CA LEU A 406 20.59 0.23 9.63
C LEU A 406 19.75 0.33 10.91
N ARG A 407 20.39 0.61 12.04
CA ARG A 407 19.69 0.82 13.32
C ARG A 407 18.71 1.98 13.27
N SER A 408 19.12 3.13 12.73
CA SER A 408 18.22 4.31 12.62
C SER A 408 17.04 4.05 11.68
N TYR A 409 17.23 3.23 10.64
CA TYR A 409 16.13 2.79 9.78
C TYR A 409 15.19 1.83 10.53
N ALA A 410 15.74 0.87 11.28
CA ALA A 410 14.97 -0.04 12.13
C ALA A 410 14.17 0.69 13.22
N GLU A 411 14.74 1.71 13.88
CA GLU A 411 14.04 2.53 14.87
C GLU A 411 12.85 3.29 14.27
N ARG A 412 12.96 3.77 13.02
CA ARG A 412 11.82 4.37 12.31
C ARG A 412 10.74 3.34 12.00
N ASN A 413 11.13 2.14 11.57
CA ASN A 413 10.17 1.06 11.31
C ASN A 413 9.47 0.61 12.60
N ALA A 414 10.17 0.56 13.74
CA ALA A 414 9.59 0.23 15.04
C ALA A 414 8.48 1.21 15.46
N ILE A 415 8.60 2.48 15.05
CA ILE A 415 7.56 3.51 15.25
C ILE A 415 6.41 3.35 14.24
N ASN A 416 6.75 3.15 12.96
CA ASN A 416 5.78 3.23 11.87
C ASN A 416 4.91 1.99 11.75
N TYR A 417 5.52 0.80 11.88
CA TYR A 417 4.85 -0.46 11.65
C TYR A 417 3.65 -0.71 12.57
N PRO A 418 3.68 -0.38 13.88
CA PRO A 418 2.50 -0.50 14.73
C PRO A 418 1.33 0.32 14.24
N ILE A 419 1.56 1.55 13.78
CA ILE A 419 0.51 2.46 13.31
C ILE A 419 -0.04 1.98 11.96
N GLN A 420 0.85 1.77 10.98
CA GLN A 420 0.48 1.33 9.64
C GLN A 420 -0.15 -0.06 9.64
N GLY A 421 0.37 -0.96 10.47
CA GLY A 421 -0.15 -2.32 10.60
C GLY A 421 -1.47 -2.37 11.34
N SER A 422 -1.69 -1.50 12.33
CA SER A 422 -3.02 -1.38 12.93
C SER A 422 -4.05 -0.85 11.94
N ALA A 423 -3.68 0.11 11.09
CA ALA A 423 -4.56 0.55 9.99
C ALA A 423 -4.85 -0.60 9.00
N ALA A 424 -3.84 -1.44 8.69
CA ALA A 424 -4.02 -2.63 7.87
C ALA A 424 -4.93 -3.68 8.53
N ASP A 425 -4.82 -3.87 9.84
CA ASP A 425 -5.68 -4.77 10.60
C ASP A 425 -7.13 -4.27 10.60
N ILE A 426 -7.35 -2.97 10.84
CA ILE A 426 -8.67 -2.33 10.82
C ILE A 426 -9.37 -2.55 9.48
N ILE A 427 -8.68 -2.26 8.36
CA ILE A 427 -9.29 -2.43 7.03
C ILE A 427 -9.59 -3.90 6.73
N LYS A 428 -8.74 -4.84 7.16
CA LYS A 428 -9.00 -6.28 6.99
C LYS A 428 -10.22 -6.75 7.79
N VAL A 429 -10.38 -6.26 9.03
CA VAL A 429 -11.59 -6.54 9.83
C VAL A 429 -12.83 -5.99 9.12
N ALA A 430 -12.77 -4.76 8.62
CA ALA A 430 -13.87 -4.18 7.85
C ALA A 430 -14.21 -5.02 6.61
N MET A 431 -13.20 -5.45 5.83
CA MET A 431 -13.39 -6.31 4.67
C MET A 431 -14.10 -7.62 5.03
N VAL A 432 -13.65 -8.30 6.09
CA VAL A 432 -14.26 -9.56 6.57
C VAL A 432 -15.70 -9.34 7.00
N ASN A 433 -15.98 -8.26 7.73
CA ASN A 433 -17.31 -7.97 8.24
C ASN A 433 -18.29 -7.55 7.13
N ILE A 434 -17.85 -6.69 6.20
CA ILE A 434 -18.64 -6.27 5.03
C ILE A 434 -19.00 -7.48 4.19
N ASP A 435 -18.01 -8.28 3.81
CA ASP A 435 -18.24 -9.48 2.99
C ASP A 435 -19.20 -10.48 3.67
N ARG A 436 -19.04 -10.68 4.98
CA ARG A 436 -19.95 -11.53 5.76
C ARG A 436 -21.39 -11.02 5.68
N ARG A 437 -21.62 -9.73 5.94
CA ARG A 437 -22.97 -9.16 5.92
C ARG A 437 -23.59 -9.13 4.53
N LEU A 438 -22.82 -8.79 3.49
CA LEU A 438 -23.30 -8.86 2.11
C LEU A 438 -23.86 -10.26 1.80
N ARG A 439 -23.17 -11.32 2.23
CA ARG A 439 -23.61 -12.70 2.03
C ARG A 439 -24.80 -13.10 2.89
N GLU A 440 -24.80 -12.73 4.17
CA GLU A 440 -25.89 -13.07 5.11
C GLU A 440 -27.20 -12.35 4.76
N GLU A 441 -27.11 -11.12 4.26
CA GLU A 441 -28.25 -10.31 3.84
C GLU A 441 -28.68 -10.59 2.39
N GLY A 442 -27.92 -11.39 1.65
CA GLY A 442 -28.23 -11.78 0.26
C GLY A 442 -28.10 -10.62 -0.73
N LEU A 443 -27.25 -9.64 -0.44
CA LEU A 443 -26.98 -8.49 -1.29
C LEU A 443 -26.07 -8.92 -2.46
N ALA A 444 -26.34 -8.38 -3.64
CA ALA A 444 -25.57 -8.71 -4.85
C ALA A 444 -24.29 -7.85 -5.01
N ALA A 445 -24.11 -6.82 -4.18
CA ALA A 445 -22.86 -6.04 -4.14
C ALA A 445 -21.63 -6.89 -3.78
N TYR A 446 -20.46 -6.50 -4.28
CA TYR A 446 -19.19 -7.16 -3.97
C TYR A 446 -18.01 -6.18 -3.98
N MET A 447 -17.02 -6.45 -3.12
CA MET A 447 -15.75 -5.72 -3.15
C MET A 447 -14.95 -6.08 -4.40
N VAL A 448 -14.40 -5.05 -5.06
CA VAL A 448 -13.58 -5.20 -6.27
C VAL A 448 -12.13 -4.82 -6.04
N LEU A 449 -11.86 -3.81 -5.20
CA LEU A 449 -10.50 -3.33 -4.94
C LEU A 449 -10.32 -2.92 -3.48
N GLN A 450 -9.08 -3.09 -3.01
CA GLN A 450 -8.57 -2.50 -1.78
C GLN A 450 -7.32 -1.70 -2.15
N VAL A 451 -7.37 -0.38 -1.98
CA VAL A 451 -6.29 0.55 -2.37
C VAL A 451 -5.98 1.49 -1.22
N HIS A 452 -4.77 1.39 -0.67
CA HIS A 452 -4.37 2.13 0.54
C HIS A 452 -5.30 1.88 1.72
N ASP A 453 -6.13 2.85 2.07
CA ASP A 453 -7.08 2.81 3.19
C ASP A 453 -8.54 2.89 2.66
N GLU A 454 -8.71 2.65 1.35
CA GLU A 454 -9.97 2.68 0.60
C GLU A 454 -10.44 1.27 0.21
N LEU A 455 -11.74 1.05 0.32
CA LEU A 455 -12.46 -0.10 -0.24
C LEU A 455 -13.35 0.37 -1.40
N VAL A 456 -13.24 -0.32 -2.53
CA VAL A 456 -14.09 -0.09 -3.70
C VAL A 456 -15.01 -1.29 -3.87
N LEU A 457 -16.30 -1.01 -3.94
CA LEU A 457 -17.35 -2.00 -4.18
C LEU A 457 -18.03 -1.70 -5.50
N GLU A 458 -18.49 -2.76 -6.16
CA GLU A 458 -19.47 -2.66 -7.22
C GLU A 458 -20.85 -3.01 -6.64
N VAL A 459 -21.81 -2.13 -6.84
CA VAL A 459 -23.09 -2.14 -6.11
C VAL A 459 -24.24 -1.96 -7.09
N PRO A 460 -25.24 -2.86 -7.13
CA PRO A 460 -26.46 -2.62 -7.90
C PRO A 460 -27.12 -1.30 -7.48
N GLU A 461 -27.59 -0.51 -8.43
CA GLU A 461 -28.22 0.80 -8.12
C GLU A 461 -29.35 0.68 -7.09
N ALA A 462 -30.13 -0.41 -7.17
CA ALA A 462 -31.24 -0.70 -6.26
C ALA A 462 -30.81 -1.01 -4.82
N GLU A 463 -29.54 -1.41 -4.60
CA GLU A 463 -28.99 -1.78 -3.29
C GLU A 463 -28.12 -0.67 -2.67
N LEU A 464 -27.90 0.44 -3.39
CA LEU A 464 -26.91 1.46 -3.04
C LEU A 464 -27.06 1.98 -1.60
N ASP A 465 -28.26 2.39 -1.19
CA ASP A 465 -28.46 2.98 0.14
C ASP A 465 -28.18 1.98 1.26
N VAL A 466 -28.65 0.73 1.11
CA VAL A 466 -28.44 -0.33 2.10
C VAL A 466 -26.96 -0.69 2.20
N VAL A 467 -26.29 -0.87 1.06
CA VAL A 467 -24.86 -1.21 1.02
C VAL A 467 -24.00 -0.05 1.55
N ARG A 468 -24.34 1.20 1.23
CA ARG A 468 -23.63 2.38 1.74
C ARG A 468 -23.68 2.43 3.27
N ASP A 469 -24.85 2.24 3.84
CA ASP A 469 -25.04 2.33 5.29
C ASP A 469 -24.38 1.13 6.01
N LEU A 470 -24.44 -0.07 5.41
CA LEU A 470 -23.71 -1.26 5.85
C LEU A 470 -22.20 -1.02 5.85
N VAL A 471 -21.63 -0.58 4.72
CA VAL A 471 -20.19 -0.33 4.58
C VAL A 471 -19.72 0.73 5.57
N ARG A 472 -20.46 1.83 5.71
CA ARG A 472 -20.16 2.86 6.72
C ARG A 472 -20.08 2.26 8.11
N TRP A 473 -21.11 1.52 8.51
CA TRP A 473 -21.19 0.94 9.84
C TRP A 473 -20.04 -0.03 10.12
N GLU A 474 -19.80 -0.98 9.22
CA GLU A 474 -18.75 -2.00 9.41
C GLU A 474 -17.34 -1.40 9.38
N MET A 475 -17.11 -0.34 8.61
CA MET A 475 -15.83 0.35 8.61
C MET A 475 -15.64 1.21 9.86
N GLU A 476 -16.61 2.04 10.22
CA GLU A 476 -16.49 2.96 11.38
C GLU A 476 -16.45 2.20 12.72
N ASN A 477 -16.97 0.97 12.77
CA ASN A 477 -16.98 0.11 13.97
C ASN A 477 -16.09 -1.13 13.87
N ALA A 478 -15.17 -1.17 12.89
CA ALA A 478 -14.33 -2.34 12.64
C ALA A 478 -13.54 -2.79 13.88
N VAL A 479 -12.95 -1.84 14.62
CA VAL A 479 -12.19 -2.10 15.85
C VAL A 479 -12.58 -1.06 16.89
N PRO A 480 -12.79 -1.44 18.17
CA PRO A 480 -13.08 -0.48 19.23
C PRO A 480 -11.84 0.39 19.49
N LEU A 481 -11.97 1.70 19.23
CA LEU A 481 -10.96 2.71 19.53
C LEU A 481 -11.58 3.82 20.36
N ASP A 482 -10.78 4.46 21.22
CA ASP A 482 -11.22 5.67 21.95
C ASP A 482 -11.49 6.85 21.02
N VAL A 483 -10.92 6.79 19.82
CA VAL A 483 -11.08 7.79 18.76
C VAL A 483 -12.04 7.21 17.73
N PRO A 484 -13.16 7.89 17.39
CA PRO A 484 -14.08 7.36 16.39
C PRO A 484 -13.36 7.22 15.05
N LEU A 485 -13.48 6.07 14.40
CA LEU A 485 -13.11 5.96 12.99
C LEU A 485 -14.13 6.74 12.16
N LYS A 486 -13.68 7.32 11.06
CA LYS A 486 -14.55 8.05 10.14
C LYS A 486 -14.28 7.57 8.73
N VAL A 487 -15.36 7.36 7.96
CA VAL A 487 -15.27 6.95 6.57
C VAL A 487 -15.96 7.98 5.68
N ASP A 488 -15.24 8.46 4.67
CA ASP A 488 -15.81 9.26 3.60
C ASP A 488 -16.26 8.30 2.48
N ILE A 489 -17.53 8.38 2.08
CA ILE A 489 -18.12 7.49 1.08
C ILE A 489 -18.65 8.32 -0.08
N GLY A 490 -18.23 7.98 -1.29
CA GLY A 490 -18.78 8.48 -2.54
C GLY A 490 -19.19 7.33 -3.45
N TYR A 491 -19.97 7.64 -4.49
CA TYR A 491 -20.41 6.67 -5.47
C TYR A 491 -20.55 7.31 -6.85
N GLY A 492 -20.44 6.51 -7.91
CA GLY A 492 -20.59 7.00 -9.27
C GLY A 492 -20.41 5.94 -10.35
N GLU A 493 -20.50 6.40 -11.59
CA GLU A 493 -20.39 5.57 -12.81
C GLU A 493 -18.94 5.14 -13.10
N ASN A 494 -17.96 5.70 -12.39
CA ASN A 494 -16.56 5.28 -12.46
C ASN A 494 -15.84 5.58 -11.16
N TRP A 495 -14.64 5.03 -11.00
CA TRP A 495 -13.88 5.14 -9.76
C TRP A 495 -13.45 6.58 -9.45
N ALA A 496 -13.21 7.41 -10.47
CA ALA A 496 -12.85 8.82 -10.26
C ALA A 496 -14.01 9.68 -9.76
N VAL A 497 -15.26 9.33 -10.07
CA VAL A 497 -16.46 10.02 -9.56
C VAL A 497 -16.83 9.52 -8.17
N ALA A 498 -16.63 8.23 -7.91
CA ALA A 498 -16.89 7.63 -6.60
C ALA A 498 -15.89 8.09 -5.53
N HIS A 499 -14.64 8.38 -5.92
CA HIS A 499 -13.57 8.89 -5.05
C HIS A 499 -13.58 10.42 -4.97
#